data_AF-A0A9E4BM03-F1
#
_entry.id   AF-A0A9E4BM03-F1
#
_cell.length_a   1.000
_cell.length_b   1.000
_cell.length_c   1.000
_cell.angle_alpha   90.00
_cell.angle_beta   90.00
_cell.angle_gamma   90.00
#
_symmetry.space_group_name_H-M   'P 1'
#
loop_
_entity.id
_entity.type
_entity.pdbx_description
1 polymer ?
#
loop_
_entity_poly.entity_id
_entity_poly.type
_entity_poly.pdbx_seq_one_letter_code
_entity_poly.pdbx_strand_id
1 'polypeptide(L)'
;NVIRNVILGPCDRPVLFMKQMAHHLVEISRDFFEHTHNVLLTRDPVDMLPSLINQLKIPTLRDTGYKMQAQLLDEFHAIGQKFPVLDSRELLKNPRHVLTKLCDALNIPFDPAMLTWQAGPRPEDGIWAKHWYHNVHKSTGFQPYRPKTEPFPDRLRPLLEKCQPYYDQLYAHAIKAE
;
A
#
# COMPACT_ATOMS: atom_id res chain seq x y z
N ASN A 1 -16.86 2.40 -18.48
CA ASN A 1 -16.16 1.52 -17.51
C ASN A 1 -15.21 2.40 -16.70
N VAL A 2 -15.07 2.17 -15.39
CA VAL A 2 -14.19 2.92 -14.47
C VAL A 2 -12.76 3.05 -14.98
N ILE A 3 -12.21 2.01 -15.62
CA ILE A 3 -10.85 2.06 -16.17
C ILE A 3 -10.73 3.16 -17.24
N ARG A 4 -11.59 3.12 -18.27
CA ARG A 4 -11.56 4.10 -19.36
C ARG A 4 -11.96 5.51 -18.93
N ASN A 5 -12.94 5.63 -18.04
CA ASN A 5 -13.57 6.92 -17.74
C ASN A 5 -12.91 7.65 -16.56
N VAL A 6 -12.22 6.93 -15.66
CA VAL A 6 -11.62 7.49 -14.45
C VAL A 6 -10.11 7.27 -14.45
N ILE A 7 -9.63 6.03 -14.58
CA ILE A 7 -8.18 5.72 -14.48
C ILE A 7 -7.41 6.30 -15.67
N LEU A 8 -7.92 6.07 -16.88
CA LEU A 8 -7.38 6.57 -18.14
C LEU A 8 -8.19 7.76 -18.68
N GLY A 9 -9.06 8.31 -17.83
CA GLY A 9 -9.91 9.44 -18.15
C GLY A 9 -9.16 10.77 -18.12
N PRO A 10 -9.84 11.88 -18.46
CA PRO A 10 -9.26 13.21 -18.35
C PRO A 10 -8.92 13.56 -16.90
N CYS A 11 -7.78 14.21 -16.70
CA CYS A 11 -7.31 14.72 -15.41
C CYS A 11 -6.92 16.19 -15.57
N ASP A 12 -7.35 17.05 -14.64
CA ASP A 12 -7.02 18.48 -14.60
C ASP A 12 -5.68 18.76 -13.89
N ARG A 13 -5.01 17.72 -13.41
CA ARG A 13 -3.70 17.77 -12.74
C ARG A 13 -2.64 17.02 -13.55
N PRO A 14 -1.35 17.39 -13.41
CA PRO A 14 -0.25 16.68 -14.07
C PRO A 14 -0.13 15.20 -13.67
N VAL A 15 -0.60 14.84 -12.46
CA VAL A 15 -0.55 13.48 -11.93
C VAL A 15 -1.88 13.13 -11.29
N LEU A 16 -2.47 12.00 -11.69
CA LEU A 16 -3.61 11.38 -11.02
C LEU A 16 -3.11 10.25 -10.11
N PHE A 17 -3.26 10.40 -8.80
CA PHE A 17 -2.94 9.34 -7.84
C PHE A 17 -4.18 8.53 -7.48
N MET A 18 -4.10 7.21 -7.61
CA MET A 18 -5.19 6.30 -7.29
C MET A 18 -4.70 5.21 -6.35
N LYS A 19 -5.30 5.12 -5.17
CA LYS A 19 -5.00 4.07 -4.19
C LYS A 19 -6.11 3.03 -4.21
N GLN A 20 -5.73 1.77 -4.43
CA GLN A 20 -6.64 0.62 -4.38
C GLN A 20 -6.10 -0.48 -3.46
N MET A 21 -7.00 -1.35 -2.98
CA MET A 21 -6.60 -2.60 -2.31
C MET A 21 -6.46 -3.67 -3.38
N ALA A 22 -5.36 -4.44 -3.37
CA ALA A 22 -5.06 -5.38 -4.45
C ALA A 22 -6.20 -6.38 -4.72
N HIS A 23 -6.86 -6.87 -3.66
CA HIS A 23 -7.98 -7.81 -3.77
C HIS A 23 -9.28 -7.22 -4.35
N HIS A 24 -9.33 -5.92 -4.68
CA HIS A 24 -10.43 -5.29 -5.42
C HIS A 24 -10.33 -5.43 -6.94
N LEU A 25 -9.23 -5.97 -7.46
CA LEU A 25 -9.07 -6.30 -8.89
C LEU A 25 -9.85 -7.57 -9.24
N VAL A 26 -11.18 -7.51 -9.11
CA VAL A 26 -12.11 -8.62 -9.39
C VAL A 26 -12.74 -8.38 -10.76
N GLU A 27 -12.51 -9.30 -11.70
CA GLU A 27 -13.09 -9.27 -13.06
C GLU A 27 -12.77 -7.98 -13.84
N ILE A 28 -11.62 -7.37 -13.56
CA ILE A 28 -11.11 -6.16 -14.23
C ILE A 28 -9.96 -6.56 -15.16
N SER A 29 -9.99 -6.10 -16.41
CA SER A 29 -8.85 -6.24 -17.33
C SER A 29 -7.61 -5.55 -16.76
N ARG A 30 -6.45 -6.18 -16.94
CA ARG A 30 -5.16 -5.72 -16.42
C ARG A 30 -4.35 -4.92 -17.46
N ASP A 31 -4.88 -4.74 -18.67
CA ASP A 31 -4.19 -4.07 -19.79
C ASP A 31 -3.88 -2.59 -19.49
N PHE A 32 -4.63 -1.97 -18.57
CA PHE A 32 -4.38 -0.59 -18.17
C PHE A 32 -3.07 -0.41 -17.38
N PHE A 33 -2.49 -1.48 -16.84
CA PHE A 33 -1.25 -1.38 -16.07
C PHE A 33 -0.09 -0.83 -16.92
N GLU A 34 -0.04 -1.15 -18.21
CA GLU A 34 0.96 -0.62 -19.16
C GLU A 34 0.84 0.89 -19.36
N HIS A 35 -0.33 1.46 -19.07
CA HIS A 35 -0.65 2.87 -19.26
C HIS A 35 -0.55 3.67 -17.95
N THR A 36 -0.06 3.06 -16.88
CA THR A 36 0.04 3.65 -15.53
C THR A 36 1.38 3.35 -14.89
N HIS A 37 1.81 4.19 -13.96
CA HIS A 37 2.89 3.85 -13.05
C HIS A 37 2.32 3.12 -11.84
N ASN A 38 2.65 1.84 -11.67
CA ASN A 38 2.17 1.05 -10.54
C ASN A 38 3.13 1.13 -9.35
N VAL A 39 2.58 1.09 -8.15
CA VAL A 39 3.33 1.07 -6.88
C VAL A 39 2.71 0.00 -5.99
N LEU A 40 3.52 -0.90 -5.45
CA LEU A 40 3.06 -1.89 -4.48
C LEU A 40 3.40 -1.40 -3.07
N LEU A 41 2.40 -1.19 -2.22
CA LEU A 41 2.59 -0.90 -0.80
C LEU A 41 2.28 -2.14 0.04
N THR A 42 3.28 -2.67 0.73
CA THR A 42 3.17 -3.81 1.63
C THR A 42 3.48 -3.44 3.07
N ARG A 43 3.23 -4.39 3.97
CA ARG A 43 3.48 -4.28 5.41
C ARG A 43 3.77 -5.66 5.96
N ASP A 44 4.60 -5.75 6.99
CA ASP A 44 4.84 -6.99 7.72
C ASP A 44 3.51 -7.61 8.23
N PRO A 45 3.19 -8.87 7.90
CA PRO A 45 1.95 -9.52 8.33
C PRO A 45 1.84 -9.64 9.86
N VAL A 46 2.97 -9.70 10.58
CA VAL A 46 2.98 -9.69 12.07
C VAL A 46 2.38 -8.39 12.60
N ASP A 47 2.68 -7.26 11.95
CA ASP A 47 2.13 -5.96 12.33
C ASP A 47 0.74 -5.72 11.78
N MET A 48 0.45 -6.21 10.57
CA MET A 48 -0.79 -5.95 9.85
C MET A 48 -1.97 -6.77 10.39
N LEU A 49 -1.83 -8.08 10.57
CA LEU A 49 -2.94 -8.99 10.90
C LEU A 49 -3.67 -8.62 12.21
N PRO A 50 -2.99 -8.23 13.31
CA PRO A 50 -3.70 -7.80 14.52
C PRO A 50 -4.51 -6.52 14.31
N SER A 51 -4.11 -5.65 13.38
CA SER A 51 -4.90 -4.47 13.02
C SER A 51 -6.09 -4.84 12.12
N LEU A 52 -5.93 -5.84 11.24
CA LEU A 52 -6.98 -6.29 10.34
C LEU A 52 -8.19 -6.84 11.11
N ILE A 53 -7.95 -7.59 12.20
CA ILE A 53 -9.03 -8.19 13.00
C ILE A 53 -9.89 -7.19 13.79
N ASN A 54 -9.42 -5.95 13.91
CA ASN A 54 -10.23 -4.87 14.48
C ASN A 54 -11.40 -4.50 13.56
N GLN A 55 -11.22 -4.66 12.24
CA GLN A 55 -12.21 -4.34 11.23
C GLN A 55 -12.89 -5.59 10.65
N LEU A 56 -12.15 -6.69 10.45
CA LEU A 56 -12.63 -7.95 9.89
C LEU A 56 -12.41 -9.09 10.89
N LYS A 57 -13.47 -9.55 11.55
CA LYS A 57 -13.35 -10.51 12.68
C LYS A 57 -12.70 -11.84 12.32
N ILE A 58 -12.90 -12.31 11.08
CA ILE A 58 -12.42 -13.60 10.59
C ILE A 58 -11.78 -13.37 9.19
N PRO A 59 -10.55 -12.86 9.12
CA PRO A 59 -9.90 -12.59 7.84
C PRO A 59 -9.41 -13.88 7.19
N THR A 60 -9.41 -13.90 5.86
CA THR A 60 -8.84 -14.93 5.00
C THR A 60 -7.58 -14.40 4.30
N LEU A 61 -6.82 -15.28 3.63
CA LEU A 61 -5.68 -14.86 2.81
C LEU A 61 -6.08 -13.90 1.68
N ARG A 62 -7.32 -13.97 1.19
CA ARG A 62 -7.81 -13.04 0.15
C ARG A 62 -7.91 -11.61 0.71
N ASP A 63 -8.42 -11.47 1.94
CA ASP A 63 -8.65 -10.18 2.58
C ASP A 63 -7.35 -9.42 2.89
N THR A 64 -6.24 -10.14 3.04
CA THR A 64 -4.93 -9.53 3.27
C THR A 64 -4.32 -8.92 2.01
N GLY A 65 -4.72 -9.40 0.82
CA GLY A 65 -4.18 -8.96 -0.45
C GLY A 65 -2.77 -9.47 -0.80
N TYR A 66 -2.04 -10.13 0.12
CA TYR A 66 -0.64 -10.53 -0.12
C TYR A 66 -0.46 -11.42 -1.35
N LYS A 67 -1.32 -12.44 -1.51
CA LYS A 67 -1.26 -13.32 -2.68
C LYS A 67 -1.47 -12.54 -3.99
N MET A 68 -2.42 -11.60 -4.00
CA MET A 68 -2.66 -10.77 -5.17
C MET A 68 -1.50 -9.80 -5.43
N GLN A 69 -0.89 -9.22 -4.40
CA GLN A 69 0.28 -8.36 -4.57
C GLN A 69 1.48 -9.12 -5.13
N ALA A 70 1.72 -10.35 -4.68
CA ALA A 70 2.76 -11.20 -5.26
C ALA A 70 2.48 -11.55 -6.73
N GLN A 71 1.21 -11.81 -7.10
CA GLN A 71 0.84 -12.00 -8.50
C GLN A 71 1.08 -10.73 -9.34
N LEU A 72 0.73 -9.55 -8.81
CA LEU A 72 1.00 -8.27 -9.47
C LEU A 72 2.50 -8.00 -9.63
N LEU A 73 3.31 -8.38 -8.64
CA LEU A 73 4.77 -8.31 -8.74
C LEU A 73 5.28 -9.09 -9.95
N ASP A 74 4.86 -10.35 -10.09
CA ASP A 74 5.26 -11.21 -11.21
C ASP A 74 4.75 -10.69 -12.56
N GLU A 75 3.52 -10.18 -12.61
CA GLU A 75 2.94 -9.58 -13.81
C GLU A 75 3.65 -8.32 -14.26
N PHE A 76 3.99 -7.43 -13.33
CA PHE A 76 4.73 -6.21 -13.64
C PHE A 76 6.14 -6.51 -14.14
N HIS A 77 6.80 -7.53 -13.58
CA HIS A 77 8.07 -8.04 -14.12
C HIS A 77 7.89 -8.61 -15.55
N ALA A 78 6.83 -9.38 -15.78
CA ALA A 78 6.57 -10.01 -17.08
C ALA A 78 6.35 -8.99 -18.20
N ILE A 79 5.70 -7.85 -17.91
CA ILE A 79 5.52 -6.74 -18.87
C ILE A 79 6.72 -5.78 -18.92
N GLY A 80 7.80 -6.06 -18.18
CA GLY A 80 9.01 -5.24 -18.16
C GLY A 80 8.84 -3.85 -17.54
N GLN A 81 7.79 -3.64 -16.75
CA GLN A 81 7.55 -2.34 -16.11
C GLN A 81 8.55 -2.12 -14.96
N LYS A 82 9.08 -0.90 -14.85
CA LYS A 82 9.78 -0.45 -13.64
C LYS A 82 8.76 0.06 -12.64
N PHE A 83 8.68 -0.55 -11.48
CA PHE A 83 7.74 -0.18 -10.43
C PHE A 83 8.42 -0.26 -9.04
N PRO A 84 8.16 0.69 -8.13
CA PRO A 84 8.67 0.62 -6.77
C PRO A 84 7.77 -0.25 -5.88
N VAL A 85 8.41 -0.94 -4.93
CA VAL A 85 7.74 -1.58 -3.80
C VAL A 85 8.07 -0.79 -2.53
N LEU A 86 7.04 -0.41 -1.79
CA LEU A 86 7.14 0.24 -0.49
C LEU A 86 6.83 -0.78 0.60
N ASP A 87 7.66 -0.82 1.64
CA ASP A 87 7.30 -1.45 2.89
C ASP A 87 7.00 -0.37 3.93
N SER A 88 5.89 -0.54 4.65
CA SER A 88 5.45 0.45 5.64
C SER A 88 6.44 0.65 6.79
N ARG A 89 7.19 -0.38 7.23
CA ARG A 89 8.18 -0.24 8.29
C ARG A 89 9.38 0.55 7.78
N GLU A 90 9.88 0.23 6.59
CA GLU A 90 10.96 1.00 5.96
C GLU A 90 10.56 2.46 5.74
N LEU A 91 9.34 2.73 5.26
CA LEU A 91 8.82 4.09 5.12
C LEU A 91 8.81 4.85 6.46
N LEU A 92 8.41 4.21 7.56
CA LEU A 92 8.36 4.86 8.88
C LEU A 92 9.74 5.02 9.54
N LYS A 93 10.76 4.25 9.13
CA LYS A 93 12.14 4.41 9.61
C LYS A 93 12.80 5.67 9.04
N ASN A 94 12.62 5.93 7.74
CA ASN A 94 13.18 7.11 7.08
C ASN A 94 12.23 7.64 5.98
N PRO A 95 11.14 8.36 6.35
CA PRO A 95 10.11 8.76 5.40
C PRO A 95 10.63 9.64 4.26
N ARG A 96 11.56 10.56 4.57
CA ARG A 96 12.16 11.44 3.57
C ARG A 96 12.92 10.62 2.52
N HIS A 97 13.81 9.74 2.94
CA HIS A 97 14.62 8.94 2.01
C HIS A 97 13.72 8.04 1.14
N VAL A 98 12.83 7.27 1.76
CA VAL A 98 11.98 6.31 1.03
C VAL A 98 11.06 7.03 0.04
N LEU A 99 10.47 8.17 0.41
CA LEU A 99 9.63 8.95 -0.49
C LEU A 99 10.43 9.63 -1.60
N THR A 100 11.67 10.06 -1.35
CA THR A 100 12.56 10.57 -2.42
C THR A 100 12.84 9.47 -3.45
N LYS A 101 13.22 8.25 -3.01
CA LYS A 101 13.42 7.11 -3.91
C LYS A 101 12.16 6.72 -4.69
N LEU A 102 11.00 6.81 -4.05
CA LEU A 102 9.70 6.62 -4.71
C LEU A 102 9.50 7.66 -5.82
N CYS A 103 9.71 8.93 -5.53
CA CYS A 103 9.54 10.03 -6.48
C CYS A 103 10.50 9.88 -7.67
N ASP A 104 11.76 9.54 -7.41
CA ASP A 104 12.77 9.26 -8.44
C ASP A 104 12.32 8.10 -9.35
N ALA A 105 11.82 7.00 -8.78
CA ALA A 105 11.33 5.85 -9.54
C ALA A 105 10.10 6.18 -10.41
N LEU A 106 9.29 7.15 -9.97
CA LEU A 106 8.11 7.64 -10.69
C LEU A 106 8.41 8.82 -11.62
N ASN A 107 9.65 9.30 -11.67
CA ASN A 107 10.06 10.50 -12.41
C ASN A 107 9.21 11.74 -12.09
N ILE A 108 8.91 11.94 -10.80
CA ILE A 108 8.24 13.14 -10.26
C ILE A 108 9.12 13.80 -9.21
N PRO A 109 9.02 15.13 -9.01
CA PRO A 109 9.79 15.80 -7.96
C PRO A 109 9.29 15.41 -6.56
N PHE A 110 10.21 15.17 -5.64
CA PHE A 110 9.89 15.07 -4.22
C PHE A 110 9.38 16.42 -3.68
N ASP A 111 8.28 16.38 -2.92
CA ASP A 111 7.73 17.55 -2.24
C ASP A 111 7.84 17.38 -0.72
N PRO A 112 8.53 18.27 0.01
CA PRO A 112 8.56 18.24 1.48
C PRO A 112 7.19 18.21 2.16
N ALA A 113 6.14 18.74 1.50
CA ALA A 113 4.76 18.68 1.98
C ALA A 113 4.20 17.25 2.08
N MET A 114 4.85 16.25 1.47
CA MET A 114 4.51 14.84 1.66
C MET A 114 4.78 14.35 3.10
N LEU A 115 5.63 15.04 3.86
CA LEU A 115 6.01 14.65 5.22
C LEU A 115 5.10 15.21 6.30
N THR A 116 4.32 16.24 5.98
CA THR A 116 3.50 16.98 6.94
C THR A 116 2.15 17.34 6.35
N TRP A 117 1.07 17.09 7.08
CA TRP A 117 -0.29 17.38 6.63
C TRP A 117 -1.14 17.98 7.75
N GLN A 118 -2.26 18.58 7.36
CA GLN A 118 -3.29 18.98 8.33
C GLN A 118 -4.04 17.75 8.82
N ALA A 119 -4.25 17.69 10.14
CA ALA A 119 -5.12 16.71 10.76
C ALA A 119 -6.57 16.94 10.31
N GLY A 120 -7.31 15.85 10.13
CA GLY A 120 -8.71 15.84 9.73
C GLY A 120 -8.99 14.95 8.52
N PRO A 121 -10.28 14.78 8.18
CA PRO A 121 -10.71 14.03 7.02
C PRO A 121 -10.47 14.80 5.72
N ARG A 122 -10.37 14.07 4.61
CA ARG A 122 -10.34 14.61 3.25
C ARG A 122 -11.56 14.15 2.46
N PRO A 123 -12.07 14.96 1.51
CA PRO A 123 -13.17 14.55 0.63
C PRO A 123 -12.89 13.22 -0.09
N GLU A 124 -11.63 12.95 -0.44
CA GLU A 124 -11.19 11.78 -1.19
C GLU A 124 -11.10 10.50 -0.33
N ASP A 125 -11.22 10.59 1.01
CA ASP A 125 -11.12 9.44 1.90
C ASP A 125 -12.24 8.41 1.67
N GLY A 126 -13.38 8.87 1.16
CA GLY A 126 -14.50 8.05 0.73
C GLY A 126 -15.10 7.16 1.83
N ILE A 127 -15.70 6.06 1.41
CA ILE A 127 -16.48 5.14 2.27
C ILE A 127 -15.61 4.48 3.36
N TRP A 128 -14.32 4.27 3.08
CA TRP A 128 -13.40 3.57 3.97
C TRP A 128 -12.95 4.40 5.17
N ALA A 129 -13.14 5.73 5.13
CA ALA A 129 -12.71 6.68 6.16
C ALA A 129 -13.17 6.27 7.56
N LYS A 130 -14.46 5.92 7.70
CA LYS A 130 -15.09 5.56 8.97
C LYS A 130 -14.54 4.28 9.62
N HIS A 131 -13.84 3.45 8.84
CA HIS A 131 -13.29 2.17 9.29
C HIS A 131 -11.79 2.25 9.56
N TRP A 132 -11.04 2.92 8.67
CA TRP A 132 -9.58 2.77 8.65
C TRP A 132 -8.81 4.03 9.00
N TYR A 133 -9.41 5.22 8.90
CA TYR A 133 -8.63 6.47 8.85
C TYR A 133 -8.61 7.28 10.15
N HIS A 134 -9.24 6.78 11.22
CA HIS A 134 -9.30 7.48 12.50
C HIS A 134 -7.93 7.94 13.03
N ASN A 135 -6.90 7.12 12.88
CA ASN A 135 -5.55 7.47 13.32
C ASN A 135 -4.85 8.46 12.38
N VAL A 136 -5.10 8.37 11.07
CA VAL A 136 -4.55 9.31 10.06
C VAL A 136 -5.18 10.68 10.21
N HIS A 137 -6.48 10.75 10.50
CA HIS A 137 -7.18 12.03 10.76
C HIS A 137 -6.67 12.75 12.01
N LYS A 138 -5.99 12.06 12.92
CA LYS A 138 -5.38 12.65 14.12
C LYS A 138 -3.91 12.99 13.94
N SER A 139 -3.28 12.57 12.84
CA SER A 139 -1.86 12.81 12.61
C SER A 139 -1.63 14.05 11.76
N THR A 140 -0.43 14.60 11.87
CA THR A 140 0.05 15.73 11.06
C THR A 140 1.32 15.39 10.28
N GLY A 141 1.72 14.13 10.28
CA GLY A 141 2.97 13.63 9.71
C GLY A 141 3.20 12.16 10.08
N PHE A 142 4.27 11.57 9.52
CA PHE A 142 4.68 10.21 9.84
C PHE A 142 5.09 10.10 11.30
N GLN A 143 4.63 9.04 11.97
CA GLN A 143 5.07 8.71 13.32
C GLN A 143 6.21 7.68 13.23
N PRO A 144 7.25 7.78 14.08
CA PRO A 144 8.33 6.80 14.09
C PRO A 144 7.77 5.39 14.23
N TYR A 145 8.37 4.43 13.52
CA TYR A 145 8.01 3.03 13.68
C TYR A 145 8.19 2.60 15.14
N ARG A 146 7.17 1.93 15.69
CA ARG A 146 7.22 1.29 16.99
C ARG A 146 6.77 -0.17 16.82
N PRO A 147 7.63 -1.14 17.18
CA PRO A 147 7.21 -2.54 17.15
C PRO A 147 6.06 -2.75 18.13
N LYS A 148 5.14 -3.65 17.78
CA LYS A 148 4.07 -4.05 18.69
C LYS A 148 4.66 -4.83 19.86
N THR A 149 4.18 -4.53 21.06
CA THR A 149 4.58 -5.21 22.29
C THR A 149 3.54 -6.22 22.75
N GLU A 150 2.30 -6.11 22.25
CA GLU A 150 1.24 -7.05 22.56
C GLU A 150 1.53 -8.44 21.95
N PRO A 151 1.20 -9.53 22.66
CA PRO A 151 1.33 -10.87 22.12
C PRO A 151 0.55 -11.03 20.80
N PHE A 152 1.18 -11.68 19.82
CA PHE A 152 0.50 -11.98 18.56
C PHE A 152 -0.67 -12.96 18.80
N PRO A 153 -1.89 -12.69 18.29
CA PRO A 153 -3.03 -13.57 18.54
C PRO A 153 -2.84 -14.96 17.92
N ASP A 154 -2.81 -16.01 18.75
CA ASP A 154 -2.48 -17.38 18.30
C ASP A 154 -3.40 -17.89 17.17
N ARG A 155 -4.68 -17.51 17.20
CA ARG A 155 -5.66 -17.86 16.15
C ARG A 155 -5.27 -17.36 14.74
N LEU A 156 -4.38 -16.37 14.64
CA LEU A 156 -3.92 -15.81 13.38
C LEU A 156 -2.64 -16.48 12.85
N ARG A 157 -1.98 -17.35 13.64
CA ARG A 157 -0.73 -18.01 13.21
C ARG A 157 -0.86 -18.78 11.90
N PRO A 158 -1.94 -19.56 11.66
CA PRO A 158 -2.09 -20.26 10.38
C PRO A 158 -2.27 -19.30 9.19
N LEU A 159 -2.85 -18.11 9.42
CA LEU A 159 -2.97 -17.09 8.37
C LEU A 159 -1.64 -16.37 8.16
N LEU A 160 -0.90 -16.08 9.23
CA LEU A 160 0.45 -15.50 9.18
C LEU A 160 1.38 -16.38 8.34
N GLU A 161 1.43 -17.68 8.60
CA GLU A 161 2.22 -18.65 7.83
C GLU A 161 1.89 -18.64 6.33
N LYS A 162 0.62 -18.44 5.98
CA LYS A 162 0.19 -18.30 4.58
C LYS A 162 0.57 -16.96 3.96
N CYS A 163 0.66 -15.89 4.75
CA CYS A 163 1.02 -14.56 4.27
C CYS A 163 2.53 -14.39 4.11
N GLN A 164 3.32 -15.03 4.98
CA GLN A 164 4.76 -14.79 5.11
C GLN A 164 5.53 -14.97 3.78
N PRO A 165 5.35 -16.06 3.00
CA PRO A 165 6.11 -16.23 1.77
C PRO A 165 5.86 -15.12 0.73
N TYR A 166 4.61 -14.66 0.63
CA TYR A 166 4.25 -13.57 -0.27
C TYR A 166 4.80 -12.22 0.20
N TYR A 167 4.79 -11.98 1.52
CA TYR A 167 5.40 -10.80 2.08
C TYR A 167 6.92 -10.79 1.86
N ASP A 168 7.60 -11.92 2.10
CA ASP A 168 9.06 -12.02 1.92
C ASP A 168 9.46 -11.75 0.47
N GLN A 169 8.69 -12.28 -0.49
CA GLN A 169 8.85 -11.98 -1.92
C GLN A 169 8.72 -10.47 -2.18
N LEU A 170 7.66 -9.82 -1.71
CA LEU A 170 7.46 -8.37 -1.89
C LEU A 170 8.56 -7.55 -1.20
N TYR A 171 8.92 -7.93 0.03
CA TYR A 171 9.90 -7.22 0.84
C TYR A 171 11.31 -7.29 0.22
N ALA A 172 11.66 -8.37 -0.50
CA ALA A 172 12.92 -8.46 -1.22
C ALA A 172 13.11 -7.33 -2.25
N HIS A 173 12.01 -6.81 -2.81
CA HIS A 173 12.01 -5.70 -3.77
C HIS A 173 11.74 -4.32 -3.13
N ALA A 174 11.48 -4.26 -1.82
CA ALA A 174 11.09 -3.03 -1.16
C ALA A 174 12.26 -2.04 -1.01
N ILE A 175 11.99 -0.75 -1.27
CA ILE A 175 12.89 0.36 -0.96
C ILE A 175 13.23 0.32 0.54
N LYS A 176 14.52 0.30 0.87
CA LYS A 176 15.01 0.24 2.25
C LYS A 176 15.21 1.64 2.82
N ALA A 177 15.00 1.78 4.13
CA ALA A 177 15.48 2.92 4.86
C ALA A 177 16.99 2.74 5.05
N GLU A 178 17.78 3.50 4.30
CA GLU A 178 19.21 3.71 4.58
C GLU A 178 19.39 4.64 5.79
#